data_AF-A0A399M7T6-F1
#
_entry.id   AF-A0A399M7T6-F1
#
_cell.length_a   1.000
_cell.length_b   1.000
_cell.length_c   1.000
_cell.angle_alpha   90.00
_cell.angle_beta   90.00
_cell.angle_gamma   90.00
#
_symmetry.space_group_name_H-M   'P 1'
#
loop_
_entity.id
_entity.type
_entity.pdbx_description
1 polymer ?
#
loop_
_entity_poly.entity_id
_entity_poly.type
_entity_poly.pdbx_seq_one_letter_code
_entity_poly.pdbx_strand_id
1 'polypeptide(L)'
;MENILTSHGKCILNLAARPALTGMNLLETFYYELGLGAEGIYHGAPIPSYVKELVSIQSISVIAIGDLDDFALTGSMKKTAVSHLSKMATGLPGISFLMSQSPLRGKAECVVHQREITGSQNRSESVLQSFKSKQQYMDYFEGFVQTIGLRAVTTSVLSDLYARTEGNLASTILNLCHPLLRAQWFVEPSKDE
;
A
#
# COMPACT_ATOMS: atom_id res chain seq x y z
N MET A 1 -7.78 -5.23 -1.35
CA MET A 1 -7.47 -5.00 0.08
C MET A 1 -8.68 -5.27 0.97
N GLU A 2 -9.89 -4.84 0.60
CA GLU A 2 -11.11 -5.07 1.40
C GLU A 2 -11.34 -6.53 1.83
N ASN A 3 -11.11 -7.53 0.97
CA ASN A 3 -11.29 -8.95 1.35
C ASN A 3 -10.29 -9.50 2.37
N ILE A 4 -9.11 -8.87 2.51
CA ILE A 4 -8.13 -9.22 3.57
C ILE A 4 -8.56 -8.56 4.90
N LEU A 5 -9.16 -7.37 4.81
CA LEU A 5 -9.63 -6.59 5.95
C LEU A 5 -10.92 -7.19 6.55
N THR A 6 -11.82 -7.77 5.75
CA THR A 6 -13.07 -8.39 6.22
C THR A 6 -12.89 -9.80 6.79
N SER A 7 -11.85 -10.54 6.41
CA SER A 7 -11.53 -11.86 6.98
C SER A 7 -10.82 -11.78 8.34
N HIS A 8 -10.42 -10.57 8.74
CA HIS A 8 -9.67 -10.26 9.93
C HIS A 8 -10.51 -9.24 10.72
N GLY A 9 -11.36 -9.67 11.65
CA GLY A 9 -12.13 -8.80 12.57
C GLY A 9 -11.24 -8.04 13.57
N LYS A 10 -10.16 -7.44 13.06
CA LYS A 10 -8.92 -7.10 13.73
C LYS A 10 -8.73 -5.58 13.67
N CYS A 11 -8.31 -4.99 14.79
CA CYS A 11 -7.91 -3.59 14.80
C CYS A 11 -6.62 -3.43 13.99
N ILE A 12 -6.63 -2.48 13.06
CA ILE A 12 -5.52 -2.19 12.14
C ILE A 12 -4.93 -0.87 12.55
N LEU A 13 -3.64 -0.88 12.89
CA LEU A 13 -2.87 0.33 13.08
C LEU A 13 -2.29 0.74 11.73
N ASN A 14 -2.78 1.84 11.18
CA ASN A 14 -2.29 2.38 9.92
C ASN A 14 -1.16 3.36 10.19
N LEU A 15 0.05 3.02 9.76
CA LEU A 15 1.17 3.96 9.73
C LEU A 15 1.05 4.75 8.42
N ALA A 16 0.28 5.84 8.48
CA ALA A 16 0.04 6.69 7.33
C ALA A 16 1.31 7.49 6.99
N ALA A 17 1.68 7.47 5.71
CA ALA A 17 2.83 8.18 5.20
C ALA A 17 2.61 9.70 5.25
N ARG A 18 3.27 10.39 6.20
CA ARG A 18 3.62 11.82 6.10
C ARG A 18 5.03 12.17 6.61
N PRO A 19 6.09 11.35 6.42
CA PRO A 19 7.44 11.70 6.93
C PRO A 19 7.92 13.05 6.41
N ALA A 20 7.59 13.39 5.16
CA ALA A 20 7.96 14.67 4.55
C ALA A 20 7.32 15.90 5.21
N LEU A 21 6.18 15.75 5.90
CA LEU A 21 5.50 16.84 6.61
C LEU A 21 5.83 16.86 8.10
N THR A 22 6.11 15.71 8.70
CA THR A 22 6.31 15.58 10.15
C THR A 22 7.77 15.42 10.55
N GLY A 23 8.66 15.08 9.62
CA GLY A 23 10.06 14.73 9.90
C GLY A 23 10.23 13.39 10.64
N MET A 24 9.14 12.67 10.91
CA MET A 24 9.17 11.45 11.71
C MET A 24 9.69 10.25 10.93
N ASN A 25 10.52 9.42 11.55
CA ASN A 25 10.85 8.10 11.02
C ASN A 25 9.77 7.06 11.37
N LEU A 26 9.91 5.86 10.79
CA LEU A 26 8.93 4.79 10.92
C LEU A 26 8.59 4.42 12.37
N LEU A 27 9.58 4.44 13.27
CA LEU A 27 9.37 4.03 14.66
C LEU A 27 8.65 5.14 15.45
N GLU A 28 9.01 6.40 15.21
CA GLU A 28 8.28 7.56 15.76
C GLU A 28 6.83 7.59 15.28
N THR A 29 6.58 7.34 13.99
CA THR A 29 5.23 7.21 13.45
C THR A 29 4.47 6.08 14.13
N PHE A 30 5.09 4.92 14.34
CA PHE A 30 4.46 3.82 15.06
C PHE A 30 4.02 4.21 16.48
N TYR A 31 4.88 4.90 17.23
CA TYR A 31 4.52 5.37 18.57
C TYR A 31 3.43 6.43 18.54
N TYR A 32 3.54 7.40 17.63
CA TYR A 32 2.54 8.44 17.44
C TYR A 32 1.15 7.86 17.19
N GLU A 33 1.03 6.91 16.26
CA GLU A 33 -0.24 6.27 15.92
C GLU A 33 -0.79 5.40 17.07
N LEU A 34 0.06 4.91 17.97
CA LEU A 34 -0.36 4.26 19.21
C LEU A 34 -0.86 5.24 20.29
N GLY A 35 -0.81 6.54 20.03
CA GLY A 35 -1.12 7.59 21.01
C GLY A 35 0.02 7.88 21.98
N LEU A 36 1.23 7.40 21.68
CA LEU A 36 2.44 7.70 22.44
C LEU A 36 3.14 8.90 21.78
N GLY A 37 3.56 9.87 22.58
CA GLY A 37 4.36 10.99 22.05
C GLY A 37 5.57 10.46 21.26
N ALA A 38 5.85 11.07 20.11
CA ALA A 38 6.95 10.66 19.24
C ALA A 38 8.32 11.13 19.74
N GLU A 39 8.37 12.09 20.66
CA GLU A 39 9.60 12.77 21.07
C GLU A 39 10.50 11.89 21.95
N GLY A 40 11.78 11.80 21.58
CA GLY A 40 12.84 11.26 22.45
C GLY A 40 13.02 9.74 22.42
N ILE A 41 12.39 9.02 21.48
CA ILE A 41 12.53 7.57 21.40
C ILE A 41 13.79 7.19 20.64
N TYR A 42 14.80 6.75 21.40
CA TYR A 42 16.09 6.34 20.85
C TYR A 42 15.97 5.18 19.86
N HIS A 43 16.38 5.39 18.60
CA HIS A 43 16.33 4.37 17.54
C HIS A 43 17.12 3.10 17.83
N GLY A 44 18.02 3.10 18.82
CA GLY A 44 18.77 1.91 19.24
C GLY A 44 18.06 1.07 20.32
N ALA A 45 17.06 1.61 21.03
CA ALA A 45 16.38 0.90 22.10
C ALA A 45 15.44 -0.21 21.58
N PRO A 46 15.21 -1.30 22.35
CA PRO A 46 14.16 -2.27 22.06
C PRO A 46 12.77 -1.63 22.22
N ILE A 47 11.73 -2.27 21.68
CA ILE A 47 10.33 -1.88 21.92
C ILE A 47 10.03 -2.03 23.42
N PRO A 48 9.66 -0.95 24.13
CA PRO A 48 9.30 -1.03 25.54
C PRO A 48 8.16 -2.02 25.81
N SER A 49 8.18 -2.69 26.96
CA SER A 49 7.19 -3.72 27.32
C SER A 49 5.75 -3.20 27.33
N TYR A 50 5.53 -1.96 27.81
CA TYR A 50 4.20 -1.34 27.86
C TYR A 50 3.55 -1.17 26.49
N VAL A 51 4.34 -1.11 25.42
CA VAL A 51 3.83 -1.01 24.04
C VAL A 51 3.10 -2.29 23.65
N LYS A 52 3.59 -3.45 24.11
CA LYS A 52 2.91 -4.73 23.89
C LYS A 52 1.54 -4.75 24.56
N GLU A 53 1.45 -4.21 25.77
CA GLU A 53 0.20 -4.09 26.51
C GLU A 53 -0.77 -3.15 25.78
N LEU A 54 -0.30 -1.99 25.30
CA LEU A 54 -1.13 -1.06 24.52
C LEU A 54 -1.67 -1.70 23.24
N VAL A 55 -0.81 -2.39 22.48
CA VAL A 55 -1.21 -3.15 21.29
C VAL A 55 -2.27 -4.19 21.63
N SER A 56 -2.12 -4.89 22.74
CA SER A 56 -3.08 -5.89 23.24
C SER A 56 -4.43 -5.27 23.63
N ILE A 57 -4.41 -4.19 24.42
CA ILE A 57 -5.62 -3.47 24.87
C ILE A 57 -6.41 -2.93 23.69
N GLN A 58 -5.72 -2.35 22.70
CA GLN A 58 -6.35 -1.85 21.47
C GLN A 58 -6.74 -2.98 20.51
N SER A 59 -6.46 -4.24 20.85
CA SER A 59 -6.72 -5.42 20.01
C SER A 59 -6.11 -5.30 18.61
N ILE A 60 -4.99 -4.57 18.50
CA ILE A 60 -4.25 -4.40 17.26
C ILE A 60 -3.66 -5.75 16.89
N SER A 61 -3.83 -6.14 15.65
CA SER A 61 -3.32 -7.42 15.14
C SER A 61 -2.77 -7.34 13.73
N VAL A 62 -2.91 -6.17 13.09
CA VAL A 62 -2.22 -5.83 11.85
C VAL A 62 -1.66 -4.42 11.98
N ILE A 63 -0.39 -4.24 11.60
CA ILE A 63 0.21 -2.95 11.34
C ILE A 63 0.33 -2.79 9.82
N ALA A 64 -0.40 -1.83 9.27
CA ALA A 64 -0.40 -1.52 7.85
C ALA A 64 0.51 -0.31 7.59
N ILE A 65 1.50 -0.48 6.72
CA ILE A 65 2.49 0.54 6.36
C ILE A 65 2.30 0.85 4.88
N GLY A 66 1.64 1.97 4.61
CA GLY A 66 1.47 2.48 3.26
C GLY A 66 2.73 3.21 2.80
N ASP A 67 3.07 3.07 1.52
CA ASP A 67 4.16 3.79 0.85
C ASP A 67 5.48 3.75 1.65
N LEU A 68 5.96 2.54 1.96
CA LEU A 68 7.18 2.30 2.75
C LEU A 68 8.42 3.03 2.19
N ASP A 69 8.43 3.33 0.89
CA ASP A 69 9.48 4.12 0.22
C ASP A 69 9.67 5.51 0.85
N ASP A 70 8.62 6.10 1.43
CA ASP A 70 8.69 7.40 2.08
C ASP A 70 9.59 7.36 3.34
N PHE A 71 9.74 6.20 3.97
CA PHE A 71 10.68 5.96 5.07
C PHE A 71 12.06 5.49 4.60
N ALA A 72 12.24 5.25 3.30
CA ALA A 72 13.42 4.61 2.73
C ALA A 72 14.02 5.38 1.54
N LEU A 73 13.79 6.70 1.42
CA LEU A 73 14.23 7.51 0.27
C LEU A 73 15.73 7.47 -0.04
N THR A 74 16.57 7.20 0.96
CA THR A 74 18.03 7.03 0.81
C THR A 74 18.49 5.69 1.39
N GLY A 75 19.67 5.20 0.98
CA GLY A 75 20.24 3.97 1.53
C GLY A 75 20.45 4.00 3.05
N SER A 76 20.68 5.17 3.65
CA SER A 76 20.74 5.34 5.11
C SER A 76 19.36 5.18 5.75
N MET A 77 18.36 5.86 5.18
CA MET A 77 16.97 5.76 5.64
C MET A 77 16.42 4.34 5.50
N LYS A 78 16.75 3.64 4.41
CA LYS A 78 16.44 2.22 4.23
C LYS A 78 16.97 1.37 5.39
N LYS A 79 18.24 1.53 5.77
CA LYS A 79 18.84 0.77 6.90
C LYS A 79 18.09 1.04 8.20
N THR A 80 17.74 2.31 8.46
CA THR A 80 16.95 2.70 9.62
C THR A 80 15.55 2.09 9.60
N ALA A 81 14.85 2.16 8.46
CA ALA A 81 13.52 1.57 8.28
C ALA A 81 13.54 0.04 8.51
N VAL A 82 14.52 -0.67 7.92
CA VAL A 82 14.71 -2.12 8.13
C VAL A 82 14.98 -2.44 9.60
N SER A 83 15.81 -1.65 10.28
CA SER A 83 16.06 -1.80 11.72
C SER A 83 14.79 -1.62 12.54
N HIS A 84 14.00 -0.58 12.24
CA HIS A 84 12.73 -0.31 12.91
C HIS A 84 11.69 -1.40 12.67
N LEU A 85 11.52 -1.86 11.43
CA LEU A 85 10.67 -2.99 11.09
C LEU A 85 11.09 -4.25 11.86
N SER A 86 12.39 -4.52 11.93
CA SER A 86 12.92 -5.69 12.64
C SER A 86 12.62 -5.64 14.14
N LYS A 87 12.72 -4.45 14.74
CA LYS A 87 12.38 -4.21 16.14
C LYS A 87 10.91 -4.41 16.42
N MET A 88 10.04 -3.85 15.58
CA MET A 88 8.60 -4.03 15.71
C MET A 88 8.22 -5.50 15.55
N ALA A 89 8.75 -6.17 14.52
CA ALA A 89 8.49 -7.58 14.23
C ALA A 89 8.94 -8.50 15.37
N THR A 90 10.12 -8.25 15.94
CA THR A 90 10.66 -9.02 17.08
C THR A 90 9.93 -8.70 18.39
N GLY A 91 9.60 -7.43 18.62
CA GLY A 91 8.89 -6.96 19.80
C GLY A 91 7.45 -7.45 19.86
N LEU A 92 6.81 -7.62 18.70
CA LEU A 92 5.38 -7.91 18.54
C LEU A 92 5.16 -9.19 17.71
N PRO A 93 5.56 -10.38 18.20
CA PRO A 93 5.56 -11.62 17.41
C PRO A 93 4.17 -12.08 16.95
N GLY A 94 3.10 -11.68 17.64
CA GLY A 94 1.71 -12.01 17.29
C GLY A 94 1.05 -11.06 16.28
N ILE A 95 1.76 -10.02 15.84
CA ILE A 95 1.23 -8.97 14.95
C ILE A 95 1.68 -9.24 13.51
N SER A 96 0.73 -9.12 12.58
CA SER A 96 1.01 -9.17 11.15
C SER A 96 1.39 -7.80 10.61
N PHE A 97 2.33 -7.75 9.67
CA PHE A 97 2.75 -6.52 9.00
C PHE A 97 2.30 -6.59 7.55
N LEU A 98 1.52 -5.60 7.12
CA LEU A 98 1.12 -5.41 5.73
C LEU A 98 1.83 -4.17 5.22
N MET A 99 2.68 -4.31 4.21
CA MET A 99 3.51 -3.20 3.70
C MET A 99 3.26 -3.04 2.21
N SER A 100 3.08 -1.80 1.75
CA SER A 100 3.11 -1.46 0.32
C SER A 100 4.33 -0.62 0.00
N GLN A 101 4.90 -0.85 -1.18
CA GLN A 101 5.99 -0.06 -1.74
C GLN A 101 5.77 0.07 -3.26
N SER A 102 6.10 1.22 -3.81
CA SER A 102 6.14 1.54 -5.23
C SER A 102 7.57 1.93 -5.61
N PRO A 103 8.40 0.98 -6.07
CA PRO A 103 9.81 1.19 -6.39
C PRO A 103 10.09 2.29 -7.42
N LEU A 104 9.06 2.79 -8.10
CA LEU A 104 9.15 3.89 -9.07
C LEU A 104 9.46 5.25 -8.42
N ARG A 105 9.22 5.43 -7.11
CA ARG A 105 9.50 6.68 -6.39
C ARG A 105 10.94 6.78 -5.87
N GLY A 106 11.63 5.65 -5.71
CA GLY A 106 12.97 5.57 -5.13
C GLY A 106 14.01 5.03 -6.12
N LYS A 107 15.28 5.05 -5.72
CA LYS A 107 16.31 4.29 -6.43
C LYS A 107 16.15 2.81 -6.13
N ALA A 108 16.54 1.93 -7.06
CA ALA A 108 16.43 0.48 -6.86
C ALA A 108 17.15 -0.01 -5.58
N GLU A 109 18.24 0.65 -5.17
CA GLU A 109 18.94 0.31 -3.92
C GLU A 109 18.14 0.62 -2.63
N CYS A 110 17.11 1.45 -2.71
CA CYS A 110 16.29 1.91 -1.60
C CYS A 110 15.10 1.00 -1.28
N VAL A 111 14.79 0.05 -2.17
CA VAL A 111 13.70 -0.92 -2.00
C VAL A 111 13.94 -1.75 -0.74
N VAL A 112 12.94 -1.85 0.13
CA VAL A 112 13.01 -2.65 1.36
C VAL A 112 12.51 -4.06 1.06
N HIS A 113 13.41 -5.04 1.07
CA HIS A 113 12.99 -6.43 0.91
C HIS A 113 12.65 -7.08 2.24
N GLN A 114 11.59 -7.88 2.28
CA GLN A 114 11.17 -8.55 3.52
C GLN A 114 12.24 -9.47 4.14
N ARG A 115 13.12 -10.03 3.31
CA ARG A 115 14.27 -10.85 3.76
C ARG A 115 15.28 -10.08 4.61
N GLU A 116 15.29 -8.75 4.53
CA GLU A 116 16.16 -7.88 5.32
C GLU A 116 15.62 -7.65 6.74
N ILE A 117 14.34 -7.97 6.97
CA ILE A 117 13.63 -7.72 8.24
C ILE A 117 13.72 -8.95 9.14
N THR A 118 14.24 -8.78 10.36
CA THR A 118 14.31 -9.84 11.38
C THR A 118 13.01 -9.92 12.19
N GLY A 119 12.54 -11.12 12.51
CA GLY A 119 11.27 -11.35 13.20
C GLY A 119 10.76 -12.78 13.00
N SER A 120 9.79 -13.19 13.83
CA SER A 120 9.20 -14.55 13.81
C SER A 120 8.08 -14.72 12.80
N GLN A 121 7.62 -13.65 12.17
CA GLN A 121 6.53 -13.66 11.21
C GLN A 121 6.94 -14.37 9.91
N ASN A 122 5.97 -15.09 9.32
CA ASN A 122 6.09 -15.58 7.95
C ASN A 122 6.19 -14.41 6.98
N ARG A 123 7.02 -14.57 5.94
CA ARG A 123 7.32 -13.52 4.97
C ARG A 123 6.82 -13.94 3.59
N SER A 124 6.10 -13.06 2.93
CA SER A 124 5.65 -13.22 1.55
C SER A 124 5.65 -11.87 0.85
N GLU A 125 6.41 -11.77 -0.24
CA GLU A 125 6.43 -10.60 -1.10
C GLU A 125 5.61 -10.90 -2.36
N SER A 126 4.84 -9.93 -2.81
CA SER A 126 4.03 -10.03 -4.01
C SER A 126 4.17 -8.76 -4.81
N VAL A 127 4.52 -8.90 -6.08
CA VAL A 127 4.62 -7.78 -7.01
C VAL A 127 3.28 -7.64 -7.71
N LEU A 128 2.61 -6.51 -7.48
CA LEU A 128 1.43 -6.15 -8.25
C LEU A 128 1.89 -5.65 -9.62
N GLN A 129 1.60 -6.42 -10.66
CA GLN A 129 1.90 -6.07 -12.05
C GLN A 129 0.62 -5.74 -12.81
N SER A 130 0.76 -5.01 -13.92
CA SER A 130 -0.29 -4.91 -14.94
C SER A 130 -0.72 -6.30 -15.43
N PHE A 131 -1.92 -6.39 -16.00
CA PHE A 131 -2.39 -7.62 -16.63
C PHE A 131 -1.37 -8.13 -17.67
N LYS A 132 -1.11 -9.45 -17.68
CA LYS A 132 -0.07 -10.07 -18.52
C LYS A 132 -0.41 -10.03 -20.01
N SER A 133 -1.69 -9.90 -20.34
CA SER A 133 -2.18 -9.83 -21.70
C SER A 133 -3.47 -9.03 -21.77
N LYS A 134 -3.78 -8.55 -22.97
CA LYS A 134 -5.06 -7.93 -23.28
C LYS A 134 -6.22 -8.87 -22.96
N GLN A 135 -6.09 -10.17 -23.27
CA GLN A 135 -7.15 -11.14 -22.97
C GLN A 135 -7.46 -11.20 -21.48
N GLN A 136 -6.43 -11.34 -20.63
CA GLN A 136 -6.60 -11.40 -19.17
C GLN A 136 -7.28 -10.12 -18.63
N TYR A 137 -6.89 -8.97 -19.17
CA TYR A 137 -7.50 -7.69 -18.85
C TYR A 137 -8.99 -7.66 -19.23
N MET A 138 -9.32 -8.08 -20.46
CA MET A 138 -10.70 -8.05 -20.96
C MET A 138 -11.58 -8.99 -20.14
N ASP A 139 -11.14 -10.23 -19.91
CA ASP A 139 -11.88 -11.23 -19.12
C ASP A 139 -12.21 -10.70 -17.72
N TYR A 140 -11.25 -10.01 -17.08
CA TYR A 140 -11.46 -9.41 -15.77
C TYR A 140 -12.45 -8.24 -15.81
N PHE A 141 -12.24 -7.29 -16.73
CA PHE A 141 -13.01 -6.05 -16.73
C PHE A 141 -14.41 -6.19 -17.32
N GLU A 142 -14.66 -7.15 -18.21
CA GLU A 142 -16.01 -7.46 -18.68
C GLU A 142 -16.88 -7.95 -17.51
N GLY A 143 -16.36 -8.85 -16.67
CA GLY A 143 -17.04 -9.28 -15.45
C GLY A 143 -17.22 -8.15 -14.42
N PHE A 144 -16.19 -7.33 -14.22
CA PHE A 144 -16.23 -6.19 -13.31
C PHE A 144 -17.28 -5.15 -13.73
N VAL A 145 -17.31 -4.78 -15.00
CA VAL A 145 -18.27 -3.80 -15.57
C VAL A 145 -19.70 -4.27 -15.40
N GLN A 146 -19.97 -5.56 -15.63
CA GLN A 146 -21.29 -6.14 -15.41
C GLN A 146 -21.68 -6.09 -13.93
N THR A 147 -20.77 -6.44 -13.03
CA THR A 147 -21.01 -6.48 -11.59
C THR A 147 -21.27 -5.09 -11.00
N ILE A 148 -20.53 -4.07 -11.44
CA ILE A 148 -20.64 -2.69 -10.96
C ILE A 148 -21.78 -1.93 -11.66
N GLY A 149 -22.34 -2.49 -12.73
CA GLY A 149 -23.45 -1.87 -13.48
C GLY A 149 -23.03 -0.76 -14.43
N LEU A 150 -21.80 -0.77 -14.93
CA LEU A 150 -21.28 0.23 -15.87
C LEU A 150 -21.72 -0.06 -17.31
N ARG A 151 -23.04 -0.09 -17.57
CA ARG A 151 -23.65 -0.55 -18.83
C ARG A 151 -23.20 0.18 -20.11
N ALA A 152 -22.70 1.42 -19.99
CA ALA A 152 -22.21 2.20 -21.12
C ALA A 152 -20.76 1.84 -21.54
N VAL A 153 -20.09 0.98 -20.79
CA VAL A 153 -18.72 0.55 -21.09
C VAL A 153 -18.78 -0.66 -22.00
N THR A 154 -18.38 -0.46 -23.26
CA THR A 154 -18.32 -1.52 -24.28
C THR A 154 -16.95 -2.19 -24.30
N THR A 155 -16.85 -3.33 -24.98
CA THR A 155 -15.58 -4.01 -25.28
C THR A 155 -14.58 -3.07 -26.01
N SER A 156 -15.06 -2.16 -26.86
CA SER A 156 -14.20 -1.16 -27.52
C SER A 156 -13.61 -0.15 -26.51
N VAL A 157 -14.42 0.35 -25.58
CA VAL A 157 -13.95 1.25 -24.50
C VAL A 157 -12.91 0.55 -23.62
N LEU A 158 -13.14 -0.72 -23.27
CA LEU A 158 -12.16 -1.51 -22.52
C LEU A 158 -10.87 -1.73 -23.32
N SER A 159 -10.96 -1.99 -24.62
CA SER A 159 -9.79 -2.11 -25.51
C SER A 159 -8.97 -0.81 -25.55
N ASP A 160 -9.63 0.35 -25.65
CA ASP A 160 -8.97 1.65 -25.66
C ASP A 160 -8.33 1.98 -24.31
N LEU A 161 -9.01 1.65 -23.21
CA LEU A 161 -8.46 1.79 -21.87
C LEU A 161 -7.26 0.87 -21.65
N TYR A 162 -7.27 -0.35 -22.16
CA TYR A 162 -6.12 -1.23 -22.12
C TYR A 162 -4.90 -0.58 -22.79
N ALA A 163 -5.08 0.04 -23.95
CA ALA A 163 -4.01 0.73 -24.67
C ALA A 163 -3.49 1.96 -23.89
N ARG A 164 -4.38 2.75 -23.26
CA ARG A 164 -4.00 3.95 -22.50
C ARG A 164 -3.35 3.66 -21.16
N THR A 165 -3.82 2.61 -20.48
CA THR A 165 -3.38 2.27 -19.12
C THR A 165 -2.35 1.16 -19.09
N GLU A 166 -2.03 0.59 -20.26
CA GLU A 166 -1.12 -0.55 -20.43
C GLU A 166 -1.49 -1.73 -19.50
N GLY A 167 -2.79 -1.95 -19.31
CA GLY A 167 -3.31 -2.98 -18.41
C GLY A 167 -3.05 -2.73 -16.92
N ASN A 168 -2.80 -1.51 -16.48
CA ASN A 168 -2.68 -1.19 -15.05
C ASN A 168 -4.05 -1.16 -14.37
N LEU A 169 -4.30 -2.10 -13.45
CA LEU A 169 -5.59 -2.24 -12.73
C LEU A 169 -6.06 -0.93 -12.07
N ALA A 170 -5.20 -0.25 -11.30
CA ALA A 170 -5.58 0.94 -10.55
C ALA A 170 -5.91 2.11 -11.48
N SER A 171 -5.09 2.34 -12.49
CA SER A 171 -5.31 3.35 -13.52
C SER A 171 -6.59 3.07 -14.31
N THR A 172 -6.84 1.82 -14.68
CA THR A 172 -8.08 1.45 -15.36
C THR A 172 -9.32 1.67 -14.49
N ILE A 173 -9.31 1.23 -13.22
CA ILE A 173 -10.42 1.46 -12.29
C ILE A 173 -10.66 2.96 -12.11
N LEU A 174 -9.60 3.76 -11.97
CA LEU A 174 -9.71 5.21 -11.87
C LEU A 174 -10.40 5.80 -13.11
N ASN A 175 -10.00 5.38 -14.31
CA ASN A 175 -10.64 5.82 -15.55
C ASN A 175 -12.11 5.38 -15.64
N LEU A 176 -12.46 4.17 -15.17
CA LEU A 176 -13.83 3.63 -15.14
C LEU A 176 -14.76 4.31 -14.15
N CYS A 177 -14.26 4.63 -12.96
CA CYS A 177 -15.10 5.06 -11.85
C CYS A 177 -15.05 6.58 -11.62
N HIS A 178 -14.01 7.27 -12.08
CA HIS A 178 -13.88 8.71 -11.85
C HIS A 178 -14.76 9.51 -12.83
N PRO A 179 -15.72 10.32 -12.36
CA PRO A 179 -16.70 10.99 -13.22
C PRO A 179 -16.08 11.84 -14.33
N LEU A 180 -15.01 12.60 -14.03
CA LEU A 180 -14.35 13.47 -15.00
C LEU A 180 -13.58 12.70 -16.07
N LEU A 181 -13.01 11.55 -15.74
CA LEU A 181 -12.26 10.73 -16.70
C LEU A 181 -13.23 9.93 -17.57
N ARG A 182 -14.30 9.43 -16.97
CA ARG A 182 -15.38 8.74 -17.67
C ARG A 182 -16.09 9.64 -18.68
N ALA A 183 -16.25 10.93 -18.39
CA ALA A 183 -16.85 11.89 -19.31
C ALA A 183 -16.08 11.97 -20.65
N GLN A 184 -14.76 11.79 -20.64
CA GLN A 184 -13.90 11.86 -21.83
C GLN A 184 -14.16 10.74 -22.85
N TRP A 185 -14.93 9.72 -22.49
CA TRP A 185 -15.27 8.61 -23.39
C TRP A 185 -16.50 8.89 -24.25
N PHE A 186 -17.33 9.82 -23.80
CA PHE A 186 -18.60 10.17 -24.45
C PHE A 186 -18.53 11.52 -25.15
N VAL A 187 -17.36 12.18 -25.15
CA VAL A 187 -17.10 13.34 -26.00
C VAL A 187 -16.77 12.79 -27.38
N GLU A 188 -17.71 12.91 -28.32
CA GLU A 188 -17.41 12.69 -29.74
C GLU A 188 -16.24 13.60 -30.13
N PRO A 189 -15.32 13.14 -31.01
CA PRO A 189 -14.34 14.05 -31.60
C PRO A 189 -15.13 15.21 -32.20
N SER A 190 -14.80 16.44 -31.80
CA SER A 190 -15.33 17.63 -32.46
C SER A 190 -15.06 17.45 -33.95
N LYS A 191 -16.12 17.41 -34.76
CA LYS A 191 -16.02 17.46 -36.21
C LYS A 191 -15.57 18.85 -36.62
N ASP A 192 -14.34 19.23 -36.28
CA ASP A 192 -13.67 20.44 -36.74
C ASP A 192 -12.17 20.27 -36.47
N GLU A 193 -11.47 19.73 -37.48
CA GLU A 193 -10.20 20.19 -38.10
C GLU A 193 -9.49 19.06 -38.87
#